data_AF-A0A285J6U5-F1
#
_entry.id   AF-A0A285J6U5-F1
#
_cell.length_a   1.000
_cell.length_b   1.000
_cell.length_c   1.000
_cell.angle_alpha   90.00
_cell.angle_beta   90.00
_cell.angle_gamma   90.00
#
_symmetry.space_group_name_H-M   'P 1'
#
loop_
_entity.id
_entity.type
_entity.pdbx_description
1 polymer ?
#
loop_
_entity_poly.entity_id
_entity_poly.type
_entity_poly.pdbx_seq_one_letter_code
_entity_poly.pdbx_strand_id
1 'polypeptide(L)' 'MVFPEAEPSLRRLAEAGWRNAILSNHVPELDRLVTGLGLGEHVHAVFTSAVVGWEKPNVKFFGCSRPDNRSVA' A
#
# COMPACT_ATOMS: atom_id res chain seq x y z
N MET A 1 0.55 -11.07 -13.80
CA MET A 1 2.03 -11.05 -13.89
C MET A 1 2.54 -9.79 -13.21
N VAL A 2 3.67 -9.86 -12.53
CA VAL A 2 4.32 -8.70 -11.88
C VAL A 2 5.55 -8.32 -12.70
N PHE A 3 5.85 -7.03 -12.77
CA PHE A 3 7.07 -6.55 -13.42
C PHE A 3 8.31 -7.04 -12.65
N PRO A 4 9.34 -7.59 -13.32
CA PRO A 4 10.53 -8.14 -12.65
C PRO A 4 11.21 -7.16 -11.68
N GLU A 5 11.07 -5.86 -11.91
CA GLU A 5 11.70 -4.79 -11.15
C GLU A 5 10.90 -4.39 -9.89
N ALA A 6 9.67 -4.90 -9.72
CA ALA A 6 8.78 -4.48 -8.65
C ALA A 6 9.31 -4.86 -7.26
N GLU A 7 9.66 -6.13 -7.04
CA GLU A 7 10.24 -6.58 -5.76
C GLU A 7 11.60 -5.91 -5.48
N PRO A 8 12.57 -5.89 -6.42
CA PRO A 8 13.87 -5.28 -6.15
C PRO A 8 13.76 -3.78 -5.80
N SER A 9 12.83 -3.07 -6.43
CA SER A 9 12.59 -1.65 -6.14
C SER A 9 11.98 -1.45 -4.75
N LEU A 10 10.94 -2.21 -4.41
CA LEU A 10 10.30 -2.14 -3.09
C LEU A 10 11.26 -2.52 -1.96
N ARG A 11 12.08 -3.55 -2.18
CA ARG A 11 13.12 -3.97 -1.24
C ARG A 11 14.16 -2.87 -1.01
N ARG A 12 14.68 -2.27 -2.09
CA ARG A 12 15.66 -1.18 -1.98
C ARG A 12 15.11 0.05 -1.24
N LEU A 13 13.83 0.36 -1.42
CA LEU A 13 13.15 1.41 -0.68
C LEU A 13 13.02 1.05 0.82
N ALA A 14 12.65 -0.19 1.12
CA ALA A 14 12.58 -0.67 2.50
C ALA A 14 13.94 -0.65 3.20
N GLU A 15 15.02 -1.08 2.52
CA GLU A 15 16.41 -1.00 3.01
C GLU A 15 16.84 0.45 3.30
N ALA A 16 16.31 1.42 2.55
CA ALA A 16 16.53 2.85 2.78
C ALA A 16 15.59 3.45 3.86
N GLY A 17 14.80 2.64 4.56
CA GLY A 17 13.92 3.07 5.65
C GLY A 17 12.54 3.58 5.21
N TRP A 18 12.16 3.41 3.95
CA TRP A 18 10.84 3.82 3.46
C TRP A 18 9.76 2.79 3.77
N ARG A 19 8.57 3.28 4.12
CA ARG A 19 7.35 2.47 4.26
C ARG A 19 6.51 2.61 3.00
N ASN A 20 6.44 1.56 2.18
CA ASN A 20 5.64 1.56 0.97
C ASN A 20 4.17 1.28 1.29
N ALA A 21 3.25 2.02 0.67
CA ALA A 21 1.81 1.77 0.75
C ALA A 21 1.19 1.79 -0.65
N ILE A 22 0.18 0.94 -0.87
CA ILE A 22 -0.58 0.89 -2.12
C ILE A 22 -1.92 1.59 -1.91
N LEU A 23 -2.23 2.57 -2.75
CA LEU A 23 -3.54 3.22 -2.81
C LEU A 23 -4.16 2.95 -4.18
N SER A 24 -5.19 2.11 -4.25
CA SER A 24 -5.79 1.69 -5.52
C SER A 24 -7.31 1.78 -5.52
N ASN A 25 -7.91 2.19 -6.64
CA ASN A 25 -9.33 2.00 -6.86
C ASN A 25 -9.50 0.50 -7.18
N HIS A 26 -9.83 -0.30 -6.17
CA HIS A 26 -9.86 -1.75 -6.28
C HIS A 26 -10.79 -2.39 -5.26
N VAL A 27 -11.01 -3.69 -5.44
CA VAL A 27 -11.79 -4.54 -4.53
C VAL A 27 -10.96 -4.93 -3.28
N PRO A 28 -11.60 -5.37 -2.17
CA PRO A 28 -10.91 -5.70 -0.92
C PRO A 28 -9.83 -6.78 -1.03
N GLU A 29 -9.89 -7.64 -2.04
CA GLU A 29 -8.98 -8.76 -2.26
C GLU A 29 -7.57 -8.34 -2.70
N LEU A 30 -7.33 -7.05 -2.98
CA LEU A 30 -6.02 -6.56 -3.43
C LEU A 30 -4.89 -6.94 -2.47
N ASP A 31 -5.15 -6.89 -1.16
CA ASP A 31 -4.16 -7.22 -0.14
C ASP A 31 -3.67 -8.68 -0.31
N ARG A 32 -4.61 -9.61 -0.47
CA ARG A 32 -4.30 -11.04 -0.71
C ARG A 32 -3.55 -11.24 -2.03
N LEU A 33 -3.90 -10.47 -3.06
CA LEU A 33 -3.19 -10.52 -4.34
C LEU A 33 -1.73 -10.09 -4.17
N VAL A 34 -1.47 -8.99 -3.46
CA VAL A 34 -0.11 -8.47 -3.20
C VAL A 34 0.71 -9.50 -2.43
N THR A 35 0.13 -10.13 -1.41
CA THR A 35 0.79 -11.23 -0.67
C THR A 35 1.06 -12.44 -1.57
N GLY A 36 0.07 -12.88 -2.36
CA GLY A 36 0.21 -14.04 -3.26
C GLY A 36 1.23 -13.82 -4.39
N LEU A 37 1.58 -12.56 -4.67
CA LEU A 37 2.62 -12.17 -5.62
C LEU A 37 4.01 -12.03 -4.99
N GLY A 38 4.16 -12.31 -3.70
CA GLY A 38 5.44 -12.22 -2.98
C GLY A 38 5.87 -10.79 -2.63
N LEU A 39 4.97 -9.81 -2.73
CA LEU A 39 5.28 -8.41 -2.44
C LEU A 39 4.87 -7.97 -1.02
N GLY A 40 4.16 -8.83 -0.29
CA GLY A 40 3.58 -8.50 1.02
C GLY A 40 4.59 -8.00 2.05
N GLU A 41 5.81 -8.56 2.08
CA GLU A 41 6.84 -8.16 3.05
C GLU A 41 7.38 -6.74 2.82
N HIS A 42 7.21 -6.19 1.62
CA HIS A 42 7.71 -4.86 1.27
C HIS A 42 6.62 -3.79 1.19
N VAL A 43 5.34 -4.18 1.32
CA VAL A 43 4.17 -3.30 1.30
C VAL A 43 3.55 -3.25 2.69
N HIS A 44 3.67 -2.10 3.35
CA HIS A 44 3.25 -1.92 4.74
C HIS A 44 1.74 -1.72 4.91
N ALA A 45 1.06 -1.25 3.86
CA ALA A 45 -0.37 -1.01 3.89
C ALA A 45 -0.96 -1.03 2.48
N VAL A 46 -2.17 -1.58 2.36
CA VAL A 46 -2.97 -1.57 1.13
C VAL A 46 -4.31 -0.90 1.42
N PHE A 47 -4.57 0.19 0.74
CA PHE A 47 -5.82 0.95 0.80
C PHE A 47 -6.56 0.80 -0.52
N THR A 48 -7.79 0.33 -0.43
CA THR A 48 -8.66 0.19 -1.59
C THR A 48 -9.87 1.10 -1.48
N SER A 49 -10.39 1.57 -2.61
CA SER A 49 -11.63 2.37 -2.61
C SER A 49 -12.81 1.63 -1.97
N ALA A 50 -12.87 0.30 -2.11
CA ALA A 50 -13.88 -0.53 -1.46
C ALA A 50 -13.78 -0.55 0.08
N VAL A 51 -12.57 -0.44 0.64
CA VAL A 51 -12.34 -0.42 2.09
C VAL A 51 -12.48 0.99 2.66
N VAL A 52 -12.02 2.01 1.93
CA VAL A 52 -11.94 3.39 2.41
C VAL A 52 -13.20 4.20 2.10
N GLY A 53 -14.03 3.75 1.16
CA GLY A 53 -15.28 4.41 0.74
C GLY A 53 -15.09 5.63 -0.15
N TRP A 54 -13.85 5.95 -0.52
CA TRP A 54 -13.48 7.03 -1.43
C TRP A 54 -12.60 6.49 -2.54
N GLU A 55 -12.75 7.01 -3.76
CA GLU A 55 -11.93 6.63 -4.91
C GLU A 55 -11.05 7.79 -5.38
N LYS A 56 -9.89 7.51 -5.96
CA LYS A 56 -9.11 8.52 -6.70
C LYS A 56 -9.96 9.04 -7.87
N PRO A 57 -9.94 10.37 -8.14
CA PRO A 57 -8.98 11.36 -7.63
C PRO A 57 -9.40 12.10 -6.35
N ASN A 58 -10.35 11.58 -5.56
CA ASN A 58 -10.81 12.25 -4.34
C ASN A 58 -9.67 12.44 -3.32
N VAL A 59 -9.45 13.69 -2.89
CA VAL A 59 -8.41 14.06 -1.92
C VAL A 59 -8.51 13.30 -0.59
N LYS A 60 -9.73 12.91 -0.18
CA LYS A 60 -9.96 12.13 1.03
C LYS A 60 -9.32 10.75 0.97
N PHE A 61 -9.20 10.18 -0.23
CA PHE A 61 -8.55 8.88 -0.41
C PHE A 61 -7.04 8.96 -0.09
N PHE A 62 -6.37 10.04 -0.49
CA PHE A 62 -4.96 10.27 -0.12
C PHE A 62 -4.78 10.58 1.37
N GLY A 63 -5.81 11.15 2.02
CA GLY A 63 -5.80 11.42 3.46
C GLY A 63 -5.76 10.15 4.32
N CYS A 64 -6.34 9.04 3.85
CA CYS A 64 -6.43 7.80 4.64
C CYS A 64 -5.08 7.11 4.87
N SER A 65 -4.08 7.37 4.01
CA SER A 65 -2.76 6.75 4.11
C SER A 65 -1.78 7.52 4.98
N ARG A 66 -2.23 8.59 5.65
CA ARG A 66 -1.36 9.32 6.58
C ARG A 66 -1.12 8.44 7.81
N PRO A 67 0.15 8.20 8.21
CA PRO A 67 0.42 7.52 9.47
C PRO A 67 -0.18 8.35 10.61
N ASP A 68 -1.04 7.74 11.43
CA ASP A 68 -1.57 8.37 12.62
C ASP A 68 -0.40 8.68 13.57
N ASN A 69 -0.24 9.94 13.95
CA ASN A 69 0.82 10.37 14.86
C ASN A 69 0.39 10.19 16.33
N ARG A 70 -0.46 9.21 16.62
CA ARG A 70 -1.02 8.93 17.95
C ARG A 70 -0.66 7.51 18.40
N SER A 71 0.57 7.33 18.85
CA SER A 71 0.92 6.49 20.02
C SER A 71 2.42 6.56 20.27
N VAL A 72 2.81 7.64 20.95
CA VAL A 72 3.87 7.58 21.95
C VAL A 72 3.19 8.07 23.23
N ALA A 73 2.68 7.13 23.99
CA ALA A 73 2.22 7.30 25.37
C ALA A 73 2.59 6.03 26.12
#